data_AF-A8WUL3-F1
#
_entry.id   AF-A8WUL3-F1
#
_cell.length_a   1.000
_cell.length_b   1.000
_cell.length_c   1.000
_cell.angle_alpha   90.00
_cell.angle_beta   90.00
_cell.angle_gamma   90.00
#
_symmetry.space_group_name_H-M   'P 1'
#
loop_
_entity.id
_entity.type
_entity.pdbx_description
1 polymer ?
#
loop_
_entity_poly.entity_id
_entity_poly.type
_entity_poly.pdbx_seq_one_letter_code
_entity_poly.pdbx_strand_id
1 'polypeptide(L)'
;MPSPSMYCLTAAEVPVSYTLGGCSTCGIPLDSCQTTLACPSGTAARLDGGSGDINGNSDGSPTFLYCSEAAGLWYGRIDGSDTPIISAACKYP
;
A
#
# COMPACT_ATOMS: atom_id res chain seq x y z
N MET A 1 -26.15 -0.85 12.51
CA MET A 1 -25.65 -0.46 11.16
C MET A 1 -24.25 0.08 11.33
N PRO A 2 -23.19 -0.40 10.64
CA PRO A 2 -21.92 0.29 10.72
C PRO A 2 -22.03 1.65 10.02
N SER A 3 -21.32 2.65 10.59
CA SER A 3 -21.41 4.08 10.30
C SER A 3 -20.58 4.51 9.07
N PRO A 4 -20.61 5.79 8.64
CA PRO A 4 -20.00 6.33 7.40
C PRO A 4 -18.46 6.25 7.27
N SER A 5 -17.82 5.47 8.13
CA SER A 5 -16.38 5.31 8.31
C SER A 5 -16.07 3.82 8.50
N MET A 6 -16.41 2.97 7.51
CA MET A 6 -15.98 1.58 7.51
C MET A 6 -14.46 1.55 7.74
N TYR A 7 -14.09 1.14 8.95
CA TYR A 7 -12.92 1.63 9.67
C TYR A 7 -11.62 1.31 8.92
N CYS A 8 -10.85 2.35 8.58
CA CYS A 8 -9.43 2.14 8.30
C CYS A 8 -8.78 1.65 9.59
N LEU A 9 -8.07 0.53 9.53
CA LEU A 9 -7.27 0.08 10.67
C LEU A 9 -6.21 1.13 11.02
N THR A 10 -5.94 1.28 12.31
CA THR A 10 -4.91 2.19 12.80
C THR A 10 -3.51 1.65 12.51
N ALA A 11 -2.50 2.51 12.50
CA ALA A 11 -1.10 2.09 12.36
C ALA A 11 -0.60 1.17 13.50
N ALA A 12 -1.31 1.12 14.63
CA ALA A 12 -1.04 0.17 15.71
C ALA A 12 -1.59 -1.24 15.40
N GLU A 13 -2.64 -1.32 14.57
CA GLU A 13 -3.26 -2.58 14.12
C GLU A 13 -2.63 -3.09 12.82
N VAL A 14 -2.02 -2.19 12.03
CA VAL A 14 -1.25 -2.50 10.83
C VAL A 14 0.15 -1.90 11.00
N PRO A 15 1.12 -2.63 11.57
CA PRO A 15 2.46 -2.10 11.77
C PRO A 15 3.09 -1.73 10.41
N VAL A 16 3.35 -0.44 10.22
CA VAL A 16 4.01 0.10 9.03
C VAL A 16 5.51 0.17 9.30
N SER A 17 6.29 -0.68 8.63
CA SER A 17 7.75 -0.67 8.71
C SER A 17 8.35 0.01 7.48
N TYR A 18 9.00 1.14 7.70
CA TYR A 18 9.73 1.84 6.64
C TYR A 18 11.16 1.32 6.56
N THR A 19 11.59 0.96 5.36
CA THR A 19 12.97 0.58 5.06
C THR A 19 13.51 1.52 3.98
N LEU A 20 14.64 2.18 4.27
CA LEU A 20 15.39 2.93 3.27
C LEU A 20 16.26 1.96 2.48
N GLY A 21 16.11 1.96 1.16
CA GLY A 21 16.79 1.03 0.26
C GLY A 21 15.78 0.13 -0.43
N GLY A 22 15.88 0.06 -1.76
CA GLY A 22 14.95 -0.70 -2.58
C GLY A 22 15.03 -2.21 -2.42
N CYS A 23 14.12 -2.90 -3.11
CA CYS A 23 14.10 -4.35 -3.20
C CYS A 23 14.26 -4.78 -4.66
N SER A 24 15.46 -5.19 -5.08
CA SER A 24 15.73 -5.64 -6.45
C SER A 24 14.93 -6.89 -6.84
N THR A 25 14.72 -7.81 -5.90
CA THR A 25 13.87 -9.00 -6.07
C THR A 25 12.38 -8.67 -6.13
N CYS A 26 11.96 -7.57 -5.51
CA CYS A 26 10.58 -7.08 -5.55
C CYS A 26 10.36 -6.07 -6.70
N GLY A 27 11.40 -5.73 -7.45
CA GLY A 27 11.37 -4.77 -8.56
C GLY A 27 11.23 -3.29 -8.13
N ILE A 28 11.56 -2.96 -6.89
CA ILE A 28 11.53 -1.58 -6.36
C ILE A 28 12.91 -0.93 -6.55
N PRO A 29 13.00 0.32 -7.06
CA PRO A 29 14.27 1.00 -7.26
C PRO A 29 15.10 1.09 -5.98
N LEU A 30 16.42 0.93 -6.10
CA LEU A 30 17.34 0.87 -4.95
C LEU A 30 17.37 2.15 -4.11
N ASP A 31 17.03 3.29 -4.72
CA ASP A 31 16.94 4.60 -4.06
C ASP A 31 15.46 4.94 -3.79
N SER A 32 14.84 4.19 -2.89
CA SER A 32 13.43 4.37 -2.54
C SER A 32 13.20 4.06 -1.08
N CYS A 33 12.34 4.85 -0.44
CA CYS A 33 11.77 4.53 0.86
C CYS A 33 10.59 3.57 0.65
N GLN A 34 10.67 2.34 1.14
CA GLN A 34 9.62 1.34 0.96
C GLN A 34 8.98 0.92 2.28
N THR A 35 7.72 0.49 2.20
CA THR A 35 6.97 -0.14 3.27
C THR A 35 6.06 -1.22 2.69
N THR A 36 5.70 -2.21 3.51
CA THR A 36 4.74 -3.26 3.14
C THR A 36 3.41 -3.01 3.83
N LEU A 37 2.32 -3.01 3.05
CA LEU A 37 0.96 -2.99 3.58
C LEU A 37 0.40 -4.41 3.62
N ALA A 38 0.44 -5.02 4.80
CA ALA A 38 -0.14 -6.34 5.06
C ALA A 38 -1.43 -6.16 5.86
N CYS A 39 -2.57 -6.43 5.24
CA CYS A 39 -3.87 -6.28 5.89
C CYS A 39 -4.25 -7.56 6.66
N PRO A 40 -4.76 -7.44 7.91
CA PRO A 40 -5.20 -8.59 8.67
C PRO A 40 -6.48 -9.20 8.09
N SER A 41 -6.73 -10.45 8.46
CA SER A 41 -7.89 -11.23 7.99
C SER A 41 -9.20 -10.47 8.16
N GLY A 42 -10.01 -10.45 7.10
CA GLY A 42 -11.29 -9.72 7.06
C GLY A 42 -11.19 -8.29 6.53
N THR A 43 -9.98 -7.80 6.23
CA THR A 43 -9.76 -6.51 5.56
C THR A 43 -8.97 -6.68 4.26
N ALA A 44 -9.09 -5.73 3.34
CA ALA A 44 -8.40 -5.70 2.06
C ALA A 44 -7.63 -4.38 1.88
N ALA A 45 -6.50 -4.44 1.19
CA ALA A 45 -5.75 -3.26 0.80
C ALA A 45 -6.54 -2.44 -0.22
N ARG A 46 -6.74 -1.16 0.10
CA ARG A 46 -7.36 -0.14 -0.75
C ARG A 46 -6.40 1.04 -0.86
N LEU A 47 -5.98 1.33 -2.09
CA LEU A 47 -5.05 2.40 -2.42
C LEU A 47 -5.80 3.47 -3.20
N ASP A 48 -5.57 4.75 -2.91
CA ASP A 48 -6.18 5.84 -3.68
C ASP A 48 -5.17 6.41 -4.69
N GLY A 49 -5.50 6.33 -5.97
CA GLY A 49 -4.71 6.91 -7.07
C GLY A 49 -5.10 8.34 -7.45
N GLY A 50 -6.06 8.95 -6.74
CA GLY A 50 -6.61 10.28 -7.02
C GLY A 50 -7.91 10.27 -7.85
N SER A 51 -8.33 9.11 -8.32
CA SER A 51 -9.60 8.91 -9.04
C SER A 51 -10.52 7.87 -8.37
N GLY A 52 -10.17 7.40 -7.17
CA GLY A 52 -10.92 6.39 -6.43
C GLY A 52 -10.03 5.26 -5.90
N ASP A 53 -10.68 4.35 -5.14
CA ASP A 53 -10.01 3.19 -4.54
C ASP A 53 -9.62 2.16 -5.61
N ILE A 54 -8.35 1.76 -5.56
CA ILE A 54 -7.69 0.71 -6.31
C ILE A 54 -7.44 -0.44 -5.34
N ASN A 55 -7.68 -1.67 -5.78
CA ASN A 55 -7.41 -2.85 -4.97
C ASN A 55 -5.90 -3.09 -4.90
N GLY A 56 -5.41 -3.60 -3.76
CA GLY A 56 -4.07 -4.18 -3.67
C GLY A 56 -3.97 -5.49 -4.45
N ASN A 57 -2.91 -6.27 -4.18
CA ASN A 57 -2.65 -7.51 -4.92
C ASN A 57 -3.85 -8.46 -4.94
N SER A 58 -4.15 -8.98 -6.12
CA SER A 58 -5.28 -9.87 -6.38
C SER A 58 -5.18 -11.23 -5.69
N ASP A 59 -3.96 -11.66 -5.37
CA ASP A 59 -3.65 -12.90 -4.65
C ASP A 59 -3.76 -12.76 -3.13
N GLY A 60 -4.07 -11.57 -2.61
CA GLY A 60 -4.15 -11.28 -1.18
C GLY A 60 -2.80 -11.15 -0.47
N SER A 61 -1.68 -11.19 -1.20
CA SER A 61 -0.36 -10.93 -0.64
C SER A 61 -0.21 -9.46 -0.21
N PRO A 62 0.72 -9.16 0.71
CA PRO A 62 1.00 -7.77 1.09
C PRO A 62 1.36 -6.90 -0.11
N THR A 63 0.81 -5.70 -0.17
CA THR A 63 1.12 -4.74 -1.24
C THR A 63 2.35 -3.93 -0.84
N PHE A 64 3.35 -3.87 -1.72
CA PHE A 64 4.52 -3.02 -1.48
C PHE A 64 4.20 -1.58 -1.86
N LEU A 65 4.53 -0.65 -0.97
CA LEU A 65 4.42 0.78 -1.22
C LEU A 65 5.81 1.38 -1.18
N TYR A 66 6.16 2.25 -2.11
CA TYR A 66 7.45 2.92 -2.10
C TYR A 66 7.37 4.36 -2.59
N CYS A 67 8.23 5.20 -2.06
CA CYS A 67 8.45 6.56 -2.53
C CYS A 67 9.62 6.57 -3.51
N SER A 68 9.38 7.07 -4.73
CA SER A 68 10.46 7.37 -5.67
C SER A 68 11.09 8.70 -5.29
N GLU A 69 12.31 8.67 -4.75
CA GLU A 69 13.05 9.88 -4.37
C GLU A 69 13.31 10.81 -5.56
N ALA A 70 13.45 10.24 -6.78
CA ALA A 70 13.64 11.01 -8.00
C ALA A 70 12.38 11.78 -8.45
N ALA A 71 11.19 11.21 -8.25
CA ALA A 71 9.93 11.81 -8.68
C ALA A 71 9.18 12.53 -7.56
N GLY A 72 9.49 12.22 -6.29
CA GLY A 72 8.73 12.69 -5.12
C GLY A 72 7.32 12.12 -5.07
N LEU A 73 7.08 10.93 -5.65
CA LEU A 73 5.78 10.29 -5.74
C LEU A 73 5.78 8.93 -5.06
N TRP A 74 4.65 8.62 -4.42
CA TRP A 74 4.38 7.30 -3.87
C TRP A 74 3.77 6.38 -4.92
N TYR A 75 4.20 5.13 -4.90
CA TYR A 75 3.73 4.06 -5.75
C TYR A 75 3.31 2.88 -4.91
N GLY A 76 2.20 2.24 -5.31
CA GLY A 76 1.84 0.90 -4.89
C GLY A 76 2.20 -0.08 -5.99
N ARG A 77 2.96 -1.12 -5.67
CA ARG A 77 3.22 -2.23 -6.59
C ARG A 77 2.11 -3.26 -6.45
N ILE A 78 1.19 -3.25 -7.42
CA ILE A 78 -0.03 -4.05 -7.47
C ILE A 78 0.09 -5.05 -8.61
N ASP A 79 0.04 -6.34 -8.31
CA ASP A 79 0.15 -7.43 -9.29
C ASP A 79 1.38 -7.27 -10.21
N GLY A 80 2.49 -6.77 -9.66
CA GLY A 80 3.75 -6.52 -10.37
C GLY A 80 3.84 -5.20 -11.14
N SER A 81 2.78 -4.38 -11.13
CA SER A 81 2.73 -3.09 -11.80
C SER A 81 2.79 -1.93 -10.80
N ASP A 82 3.59 -0.91 -11.11
CA ASP A 82 3.73 0.26 -10.25
C ASP A 82 2.65 1.29 -10.57
N THR A 83 1.81 1.59 -9.59
CA THR A 83 0.67 2.52 -9.72
C THR A 83 0.89 3.72 -8.82
N PRO A 84 0.79 4.97 -9.31
CA PRO A 84 0.88 6.16 -8.46
C PRO A 84 -0.26 6.18 -7.44
N ILE A 85 0.06 6.50 -6.20
CA ILE A 85 -0.90 6.56 -5.10
C ILE A 85 -0.70 7.80 -4.24
N ILE A 86 -1.78 8.22 -3.59
CA ILE A 86 -1.83 9.37 -2.67
C ILE A 86 -2.07 8.88 -1.24
N SER A 87 -2.79 7.76 -1.08
CA SER A 87 -3.00 7.11 0.21
C SER A 87 -3.19 5.61 0.06
N ALA A 88 -3.01 4.87 1.16
CA ALA A 88 -3.32 3.45 1.22
C ALA A 88 -3.82 3.08 2.62
N ALA A 89 -4.78 2.16 2.69
CA ALA A 89 -5.37 1.69 3.93
C ALA A 89 -5.87 0.25 3.80
N CYS A 90 -5.98 -0.43 4.94
CA CYS A 90 -6.74 -1.68 5.05
C CYS A 90 -8.18 -1.34 5.41
N LYS A 91 -9.14 -1.77 4.57
CA LYS A 91 -10.58 -1.52 4.77
C LYS A 91 -11.35 -2.84 4.83
N TYR A 92 -12.44 -2.87 5.60
CA TYR A 92 -13.41 -3.97 5.52
C TYR A 92 -14.13 -3.96 4.16
N PRO A 93 -14.52 -5.14 3.63
CA PRO A 93 -15.24 -5.26 2.36
C PRO A 93 -16.62 -4.59 2.38
#